data_AF-A0A7Y6IWQ5-F1
#
_entry.id   AF-A0A7Y6IWQ5-F1
#
_cell.length_a   1.000
_cell.length_b   1.000
_cell.length_c   1.000
_cell.angle_alpha   90.00
_cell.angle_beta   90.00
_cell.angle_gamma   90.00
#
_symmetry.space_group_name_H-M   'P 1'
#
loop_
_entity.id
_entity.type
_entity.pdbx_description
1 polymer ?
#
loop_
_entity_poly.entity_id
_entity_poly.type
_entity_poly.pdbx_seq_one_letter_code
_entity_poly.pdbx_strand_id
1 'polypeptide(L)'
;MSDEQCVQAADLSDSPDWECPAVSPHPARARANHTVLAWTALAPERSRVQEFTCACTAVYYELIAHSGAYLIHKVTQLDTPVHAFAGPWPHAEARRWWSLLIVGDAR
;
A
#
# COMPACT_ATOMS: atom_id res chain seq x y z
N MET A 1 12.87 34.10 41.58
CA MET A 1 11.96 32.93 41.53
C MET A 1 11.32 33.00 40.16
N SER A 2 11.79 32.09 39.31
CA SER A 2 11.74 32.16 37.86
C SER A 2 10.38 31.79 37.28
N ASP A 3 10.13 32.35 36.11
CA ASP A 3 8.97 32.24 35.24
C ASP A 3 8.43 30.81 35.03
N GLU A 4 7.15 30.59 35.36
CA GLU A 4 6.36 29.47 34.86
C GLU A 4 5.76 29.86 33.50
N GLN A 5 6.53 29.64 32.43
CA GLN A 5 6.01 29.65 31.07
C GLN A 5 5.23 28.36 30.81
N CYS A 6 3.90 28.48 30.76
CA CYS A 6 2.98 27.47 30.27
C CYS A 6 3.24 27.28 28.76
N VAL A 7 4.00 26.25 28.39
CA VAL A 7 4.22 25.86 26.99
C VAL A 7 2.89 25.35 26.45
N GLN A 8 2.21 26.18 25.67
CA GLN A 8 1.05 25.77 24.88
C GLN A 8 1.49 24.62 23.98
N ALA A 9 0.81 23.47 24.08
CA ALA A 9 0.97 22.37 23.16
C ALA A 9 0.72 22.90 21.75
N ALA A 10 1.76 22.85 20.90
CA ALA A 10 1.64 23.19 19.50
C ALA A 10 0.50 22.38 18.90
N ASP A 11 -0.43 23.10 18.29
CA ASP A 11 -1.51 22.58 17.48
C ASP A 11 -0.91 21.66 16.40
N LEU A 12 -1.11 20.35 16.57
CA LEU A 12 -0.66 19.33 15.61
C LEU A 12 -1.63 19.23 14.42
N SER A 13 -2.18 20.36 13.95
CA SER A 13 -2.84 20.45 12.65
C SER A 13 -1.80 20.70 11.54
N ASP A 14 -0.68 19.99 11.57
CA ASP A 14 0.24 19.91 10.43
C ASP A 14 -0.23 18.78 9.52
N SER A 15 -1.48 18.89 9.04
CA SER A 15 -1.94 18.08 7.91
C SER A 15 -1.21 18.64 6.68
N PRO A 16 -0.37 17.86 5.99
CA PRO A 16 0.33 18.37 4.81
C PRO A 16 -0.70 18.92 3.81
N ASP A 17 -0.45 20.12 3.29
CA ASP A 17 -1.32 20.97 2.44
C ASP A 17 -1.80 20.33 1.11
N TRP A 18 -1.51 19.05 0.88
CA TRP A 18 -2.00 18.33 -0.27
C TRP A 18 -3.09 17.35 0.19
N GLU A 19 -4.34 17.76 0.03
CA GLU A 19 -5.46 16.84 0.16
C GLU A 19 -5.33 15.74 -0.90
N CYS A 20 -5.37 14.48 -0.47
CA CYS A 20 -5.37 13.36 -1.41
C CYS A 20 -6.62 13.44 -2.30
N PRO A 21 -6.48 13.47 -3.64
CA PRO A 21 -7.63 13.62 -4.55
C PRO A 21 -8.52 12.36 -4.62
N ALA A 22 -8.18 11.30 -3.88
CA ALA A 22 -8.93 10.05 -3.77
C ALA A 22 -9.29 9.39 -5.13
N VAL A 23 -8.47 9.60 -6.17
CA VAL A 23 -8.65 9.02 -7.51
C VAL A 23 -8.54 7.49 -7.51
N SER A 24 -7.89 6.92 -6.49
CA SER A 24 -7.70 5.48 -6.33
C SER A 24 -7.91 5.07 -4.87
N PRO A 25 -8.34 3.82 -4.61
CA PRO A 25 -8.65 3.38 -3.26
C PRO A 25 -7.40 3.43 -2.37
N HIS A 26 -7.59 3.86 -1.13
CA HIS A 26 -6.56 3.70 -0.10
C HIS A 26 -6.62 2.26 0.41
N PRO A 27 -5.47 1.58 0.56
CA PRO A 27 -5.48 0.26 1.18
C PRO A 27 -5.88 0.43 2.64
N ALA A 28 -6.89 -0.30 3.09
CA ALA A 28 -7.26 -0.31 4.50
C ALA A 28 -6.10 -0.86 5.34
N ARG A 29 -6.06 -0.46 6.62
CA ARG A 29 -5.13 -1.04 7.58
C ARG A 29 -5.35 -2.56 7.66
N ALA A 30 -4.27 -3.32 7.80
CA ALA A 30 -4.38 -4.77 7.97
C ALA A 30 -5.18 -5.09 9.22
N ARG A 31 -6.16 -5.99 9.10
CA ARG A 31 -6.94 -6.49 10.23
C ARG A 31 -6.11 -7.47 11.06
N ALA A 32 -6.50 -7.71 12.31
CA ALA A 32 -5.74 -8.56 13.22
C ALA A 32 -5.59 -10.01 12.73
N ASN A 33 -6.58 -10.53 12.00
CA ASN A 33 -6.66 -11.89 11.47
C ASN A 33 -6.50 -11.96 9.94
N HIS A 34 -5.77 -11.01 9.36
CA HIS A 34 -5.53 -11.00 7.91
C HIS A 34 -4.75 -12.24 7.45
N THR A 35 -4.95 -12.62 6.19
CA THR A 35 -4.15 -13.65 5.55
C THR A 35 -2.81 -13.07 5.11
N VAL A 36 -1.71 -13.74 5.49
CA VAL A 36 -0.36 -13.34 5.07
C VAL A 36 -0.08 -13.87 3.67
N LEU A 37 0.30 -12.98 2.76
CA LEU A 37 0.75 -13.33 1.42
C LEU A 37 2.24 -13.64 1.42
N ALA A 38 2.65 -14.59 0.58
CA ALA A 38 4.06 -14.89 0.36
C ALA A 38 4.66 -13.84 -0.58
N TRP A 39 5.60 -13.05 -0.06
CA TRP A 39 6.26 -11.96 -0.78
C TRP A 39 7.65 -12.37 -1.27
N THR A 40 8.00 -11.98 -2.50
CA THR A 40 9.34 -12.15 -3.09
C THR A 40 9.87 -10.82 -3.62
N ALA A 41 11.19 -10.63 -3.61
CA ALA A 41 11.85 -9.49 -4.23
C ALA A 41 12.10 -9.68 -5.74
N LEU A 42 11.81 -10.86 -6.28
CA LEU A 42 12.04 -11.16 -7.70
C LEU A 42 11.00 -10.44 -8.56
N ALA A 43 11.46 -9.41 -9.27
CA ALA A 43 10.63 -8.64 -10.18
C ALA A 43 10.33 -9.43 -11.47
N PRO A 44 9.11 -9.32 -12.03
CA PRO A 44 8.81 -9.83 -13.36
C PRO A 44 9.51 -8.95 -14.42
N GLU A 45 10.03 -9.57 -15.49
CA GLU A 45 10.76 -8.84 -16.54
C GLU A 45 9.89 -7.81 -17.27
N ARG A 46 8.66 -8.19 -17.61
CA ARG A 46 7.69 -7.34 -18.32
C ARG A 46 6.32 -7.51 -17.70
N SER A 47 5.74 -6.44 -17.20
CA SER A 47 4.41 -6.46 -16.61
C SER A 47 3.60 -5.23 -17.03
N ARG A 48 2.29 -5.32 -16.83
CA ARG A 48 1.36 -4.21 -17.07
C ARG A 48 0.48 -4.03 -15.85
N VAL A 49 0.51 -2.84 -15.27
CA VAL A 49 -0.42 -2.45 -14.20
C VAL A 49 -1.85 -2.48 -14.74
N GLN A 50 -2.72 -3.17 -14.02
CA GLN A 50 -4.16 -3.26 -14.30
C GLN A 50 -4.95 -2.35 -13.38
N GLU A 51 -4.60 -2.38 -12.08
CA GLU A 51 -5.21 -1.55 -11.04
C GLU A 51 -4.14 -1.15 -10.02
N PHE A 52 -4.37 -0.06 -9.29
CA PHE A 52 -3.46 0.43 -8.28
C PHE A 52 -4.23 1.08 -7.13
N THR A 53 -3.58 1.17 -5.98
CA THR A 53 -4.06 1.92 -4.82
C THR A 53 -3.40 3.29 -4.75
N CYS A 54 -3.95 4.20 -3.95
CA CYS A 54 -3.38 5.52 -3.75
C CYS A 54 -1.92 5.43 -3.26
N ALA A 55 -1.02 6.20 -3.88
CA ALA A 55 0.39 6.31 -3.50
C ALA A 55 0.66 7.39 -2.43
N CYS A 56 -0.39 7.81 -1.73
CA CYS A 56 -0.37 8.83 -0.68
C CYS A 56 0.04 8.28 0.69
N THR A 57 -0.01 6.97 0.87
CA THR A 57 0.40 6.27 2.09
C THR A 57 1.76 5.63 1.89
N ALA A 58 2.51 5.43 2.98
CA ALA A 58 3.86 4.84 2.96
C ALA A 58 3.97 3.48 2.24
N VAL A 59 2.86 2.78 2.03
CA VAL A 59 2.79 1.59 1.18
C VAL A 59 1.66 1.78 0.18
N TYR A 60 1.94 1.45 -1.08
CA TYR A 60 0.90 1.28 -2.09
C TYR A 60 1.09 -0.05 -2.82
N TYR A 61 0.04 -0.45 -3.51
CA TYR A 61 -0.08 -1.72 -4.19
C TYR A 61 -0.57 -1.54 -5.62
N GLU A 62 -0.15 -2.46 -6.48
CA GLU A 62 -0.59 -2.58 -7.86
C GLU A 62 -0.98 -4.04 -8.14
N LEU A 63 -2.05 -4.24 -8.90
CA LEU A 63 -2.36 -5.51 -9.54
C LEU A 63 -1.72 -5.50 -10.92
N ILE A 64 -0.77 -6.40 -11.16
CA ILE A 64 -0.01 -6.45 -12.41
C ILE A 64 -0.28 -7.74 -13.17
N ALA A 65 -0.37 -7.65 -14.50
CA ALA A 65 -0.41 -8.80 -15.40
C ALA A 65 0.98 -9.09 -15.95
N HIS A 66 1.38 -10.36 -15.97
CA HIS A 66 2.66 -10.85 -16.48
C HIS A 66 2.48 -12.24 -17.12
N SER A 67 2.78 -12.38 -18.41
CA SER A 67 2.80 -13.67 -19.12
C SER A 67 1.55 -14.55 -18.93
N GLY A 68 0.36 -13.94 -18.89
CA GLY A 68 -0.92 -14.64 -18.67
C GLY A 68 -1.26 -14.93 -17.20
N ALA A 69 -0.35 -14.62 -16.28
CA ALA A 69 -0.57 -14.66 -14.84
C ALA A 69 -0.67 -13.24 -14.25
N TYR A 70 -1.06 -13.17 -12.98
CA TYR A 70 -1.23 -11.92 -12.26
C TYR A 70 -0.48 -11.97 -10.92
N LEU A 71 0.09 -10.85 -10.54
CA LEU A 71 0.80 -10.66 -9.28
C LEU A 71 0.26 -9.41 -8.59
N ILE A 72 0.44 -9.36 -7.27
CA ILE A 72 0.33 -8.12 -6.52
C ILE A 72 1.74 -7.58 -6.31
N HIS A 73 1.97 -6.35 -6.73
CA HIS A 73 3.20 -5.61 -6.46
C HIS A 73 2.95 -4.66 -5.28
N LYS A 74 3.79 -4.75 -4.25
CA LYS A 74 3.83 -3.89 -3.08
C LYS A 74 5.05 -2.99 -3.18
N VAL A 75 4.83 -1.69 -3.02
CA VAL A 75 5.89 -0.68 -2.96
C VAL A 75 5.83 0.00 -1.61
N THR A 76 6.91 -0.11 -0.84
CA THR A 76 7.11 0.68 0.38
C THR A 76 7.91 1.92 0.02
N GLN A 77 7.32 3.10 0.25
CA GLN A 77 7.91 4.41 -0.02
C GLN A 77 8.87 4.80 1.12
N LEU A 78 10.15 4.47 0.92
CA LEU A 78 11.28 4.96 1.71
C LEU A 78 12.17 5.81 0.79
N ASP A 79 13.25 6.41 1.32
CA ASP A 79 14.26 7.11 0.50
C ASP A 79 14.75 6.25 -0.68
N THR A 80 14.88 4.93 -0.44
CA THR A 80 15.00 3.92 -1.49
C THR A 80 13.76 3.02 -1.47
N PRO A 81 12.89 3.08 -2.48
CA PRO A 81 11.68 2.26 -2.54
C PRO A 81 11.99 0.77 -2.47
N VAL A 82 11.21 0.04 -1.67
CA VAL A 82 11.32 -1.42 -1.55
C VAL A 82 10.18 -2.07 -2.31
N HIS A 83 10.53 -2.95 -3.22
CA HIS A 83 9.60 -3.66 -4.10
C HIS A 83 9.43 -5.11 -3.65
N ALA A 84 8.20 -5.58 -3.59
CA ALA A 84 7.88 -6.97 -3.29
C ALA A 84 6.68 -7.43 -4.12
N PHE A 85 6.66 -8.71 -4.46
CA PHE A 85 5.66 -9.31 -5.34
C PHE A 85 5.04 -10.53 -4.67
N ALA A 86 3.74 -10.74 -4.83
CA ALA A 86 3.04 -11.95 -4.38
C ALA A 86 2.30 -12.60 -5.56
N GLY A 87 2.25 -13.93 -5.55
CA GLY A 87 1.75 -14.77 -6.65
C GLY A 87 2.87 -15.63 -7.25
N PRO A 88 2.78 -16.03 -8.53
CA PRO A 88 1.74 -15.68 -9.50
C PRO A 88 0.43 -16.47 -9.30
N TRP A 89 -0.69 -15.88 -9.73
CA TRP A 89 -2.01 -16.54 -9.73
C TRP A 89 -2.75 -16.41 -11.08
N PRO A 90 -3.73 -17.29 -11.35
CA PRO A 90 -4.74 -17.06 -12.36
C PRO A 90 -5.55 -15.78 -12.07
N HIS A 91 -6.13 -15.17 -13.11
CA HIS A 91 -6.83 -13.89 -13.02
C HIS A 91 -7.88 -13.83 -11.89
N ALA A 92 -8.77 -14.82 -11.80
CA ALA A 92 -9.85 -14.82 -10.82
C ALA A 92 -9.33 -14.86 -9.37
N GLU A 93 -8.28 -15.62 -9.11
CA GLU A 93 -7.67 -15.71 -7.80
C GLU A 93 -6.92 -14.42 -7.44
N ALA A 94 -6.17 -13.83 -8.39
CA ALA A 94 -5.51 -12.54 -8.18
C ALA A 94 -6.52 -11.41 -7.86
N ARG A 95 -7.67 -11.38 -8.54
CA ARG A 95 -8.77 -10.43 -8.24
C ARG A 95 -9.33 -10.60 -6.83
N ARG A 96 -9.43 -11.85 -6.36
CA ARG A 96 -9.85 -12.14 -4.98
C ARG A 96 -8.82 -11.60 -3.99
N TRP A 97 -7.53 -11.90 -4.18
CA TRP A 97 -6.46 -11.41 -3.30
C TRP A 97 -6.38 -9.89 -3.30
N TRP A 98 -6.53 -9.26 -4.46
CA TRP A 98 -6.58 -7.81 -4.59
C TRP A 98 -7.71 -7.19 -3.77
N SER A 99 -8.91 -7.75 -3.85
CA SER A 99 -10.07 -7.28 -3.10
C SER A 99 -9.87 -7.41 -1.59
N LEU A 100 -9.35 -8.56 -1.14
CA LEU A 100 -9.04 -8.80 0.28
C LEU A 100 -7.95 -7.85 0.80
N LEU A 101 -6.94 -7.57 -0.03
CA LEU A 101 -5.87 -6.65 0.31
C LEU A 101 -6.40 -5.22 0.50
N ILE A 102 -7.26 -4.74 -0.41
CA ILE A 102 -7.85 -3.40 -0.33
C ILE A 102 -8.60 -3.21 0.99
N VAL A 103 -9.35 -4.23 1.45
CA VAL A 103 -10.13 -4.15 2.69
C VAL A 103 -9.36 -4.54 3.95
N GLY A 104 -8.06 -4.88 3.81
CA GLY A 104 -7.16 -5.21 4.92
C GLY A 104 -7.24 -6.66 5.42
N ASP A 105 -7.93 -7.55 4.70
CA ASP A 105 -8.05 -8.98 5.01
C ASP A 105 -6.91 -9.83 4.44
N ALA A 106 -6.04 -9.25 3.62
CA ALA A 106 -4.78 -9.85 3.17
C ALA A 106 -3.63 -8.84 3.26
N ARG A 107 -2.38 -9.31 3.49
CA ARG A 107 -1.21 -8.42 3.58
C ARG A 107 0.11 -9.04 3.14
#